data_AF-A0AAD4LAW0-F1
#
_entry.id   AF-A0AAD4LAW0-F1
#
_cell.length_a   1.000
_cell.length_b   1.000
_cell.length_c   1.000
_cell.angle_alpha   90.00
_cell.angle_beta   90.00
_cell.angle_gamma   90.00
#
_symmetry.space_group_name_H-M   'P 1'
#
loop_
_entity.id
_entity.type
_entity.pdbx_description
1 polymer ?
#
loop_
_entity_poly.entity_id
_entity_poly.type
_entity_poly.pdbx_seq_one_letter_code
_entity_poly.pdbx_strand_id
1 'polypeptide(L)'
;MSTNSSDPLPARPELPTELLIRIFAHLQAEDLLSVQHTCRRFCDIISGSASLQYFLRTEINLLEDLLPSDFSLHDRVVLLKHHETAWNNLQLNEFTRFTTNSEAHQARYILQDGYLIYNAVTNPPRYGYIDLYSSPARPNAEAPWTHISLAALRPLSDIVFAVDLNLVVAISKSGQDGFPEASFLEFTTGAPHPLSLLYTTSLPRKIAVEILGDYILVTMECESCGHSTLFAVSWITGSTTQLYRLFGVLRVVVIDPDNSLFALIKSTTNSIHICRLQFESADPFLHTLCFLRFPGNPVVSLSGMEWIPTSKRQDRTGPQSSRRRPFPFRSHRASTIGLVLSYKTRDGGVCRYSMFASVGALLSVAHSGFRLVHWADWGPACTRIHPLGGIFPKPAGPFWITSYAPLVVRDYDSLRARHIQKENKSMSSIPSANSLGSTSTQLFGEHWVGGKVKTHLPFREFMAGGLFLTRVVQVVADREWIVVISTDEKGEQNFYYGVPC
;
A
#
# COMPACT_ATOMS: atom_id res chain seq x y z
N MET A 1 -4.67 55.21 -47.69
CA MET A 1 -4.66 55.74 -46.31
C MET A 1 -4.49 54.55 -45.37
N SER A 2 -3.30 54.40 -44.78
CA SER A 2 -2.96 53.32 -43.85
C SER A 2 -2.79 53.91 -42.47
N THR A 3 -3.78 53.72 -41.60
CA THR A 3 -3.77 54.23 -40.22
C THR A 3 -2.97 53.31 -39.32
N ASN A 4 -1.70 53.65 -39.11
CA ASN A 4 -0.85 53.03 -38.08
C ASN A 4 -1.31 53.50 -36.68
N SER A 5 -2.43 52.96 -36.17
CA SER A 5 -2.73 52.98 -34.73
C SER A 5 -2.01 51.79 -34.11
N SER A 6 -0.79 52.05 -33.65
CA SER A 6 -0.02 51.17 -32.77
C SER A 6 -0.11 51.70 -31.35
N ASP A 7 -1.33 51.93 -30.86
CA ASP A 7 -1.54 52.34 -29.49
C ASP A 7 -1.11 51.20 -28.55
N PRO A 8 -0.13 51.42 -27.65
CA PRO A 8 0.33 50.36 -26.77
C PRO A 8 -0.82 49.94 -25.86
N LEU A 9 -1.15 48.65 -25.89
CA LEU A 9 -2.16 48.07 -25.00
C LEU A 9 -1.88 48.52 -23.56
N PRO A 10 -2.87 49.10 -22.84
CA PRO A 10 -2.63 49.66 -21.53
C PRO A 10 -2.06 48.58 -20.61
N ALA A 11 -0.95 48.92 -19.95
CA ALA A 11 -0.25 48.00 -19.07
C ALA A 11 -1.23 47.46 -18.02
N ARG A 12 -1.54 46.15 -18.10
CA ARG A 12 -2.42 45.52 -17.12
C ARG A 12 -1.78 45.66 -15.74
N PRO A 13 -2.51 46.13 -14.71
CA PRO A 13 -1.97 46.20 -13.37
C PRO A 13 -1.61 44.79 -12.92
N GLU A 14 -0.31 44.51 -12.81
CA GLU A 14 0.17 43.21 -12.41
C GLU A 14 0.05 43.04 -10.90
N LEU A 15 -0.56 41.94 -10.45
CA LEU A 15 -0.64 41.64 -9.03
C LEU A 15 0.77 41.31 -8.48
N PRO A 16 1.20 41.90 -7.35
CA PRO A 16 2.44 41.52 -6.68
C PRO A 16 2.55 40.01 -6.41
N THR A 17 3.77 39.48 -6.51
CA THR A 17 4.06 38.04 -6.36
C THR A 17 3.64 37.51 -5.00
N GLU A 18 3.77 38.33 -3.95
CA GLU A 18 3.42 38.01 -2.56
C GLU A 18 1.90 37.78 -2.43
N LEU A 19 1.09 38.55 -3.14
CA LEU A 19 -0.36 38.37 -3.18
C LEU A 19 -0.75 37.13 -3.98
N LEU A 20 -0.07 36.85 -5.10
CA LEU A 20 -0.26 35.60 -5.85
C LEU A 20 0.08 34.38 -4.98
N ILE A 21 1.20 34.39 -4.25
CA ILE A 21 1.56 33.31 -3.32
C ILE A 21 0.48 33.14 -2.24
N ARG A 22 -0.03 34.23 -1.67
CA ARG A 22 -1.09 34.17 -0.66
C ARG A 22 -2.41 33.62 -1.21
N ILE A 23 -2.80 33.98 -2.44
CA ILE A 23 -3.96 33.40 -3.11
C ILE A 23 -3.75 31.90 -3.35
N PHE A 24 -2.57 31.52 -3.87
CA PHE A 24 -2.23 30.12 -4.17
C PHE A 24 -2.15 29.24 -2.91
N ALA A 25 -1.79 29.81 -1.76
CA ALA A 25 -1.77 29.10 -0.47
C ALA A 25 -3.19 28.79 0.09
N HIS A 26 -4.25 29.28 -0.54
CA HIS A 26 -5.64 28.92 -0.24
C HIS A 26 -6.24 27.90 -1.22
N LEU A 27 -5.48 27.45 -2.23
CA LEU A 27 -5.91 26.44 -3.19
C LEU A 27 -5.60 25.03 -2.67
N GLN A 28 -6.36 24.02 -3.12
CA GLN A 28 -5.98 22.63 -2.91
C GLN A 28 -4.81 22.23 -3.83
N ALA A 29 -4.11 21.13 -3.54
CA ALA A 29 -2.96 20.70 -4.34
C ALA A 29 -3.32 20.45 -5.82
N GLU A 30 -4.53 19.95 -6.10
CA GLU A 30 -5.06 19.70 -7.45
C GLU A 30 -5.28 21.01 -8.24
N ASP A 31 -5.87 22.02 -7.59
CA ASP A 31 -6.04 23.37 -8.14
C ASP A 31 -4.69 24.05 -8.37
N LEU A 32 -3.75 23.89 -7.42
CA LEU A 32 -2.42 24.50 -7.48
C LEU A 32 -1.59 23.94 -8.64
N LEU A 33 -1.65 22.62 -8.88
CA LEU A 33 -1.09 21.98 -10.09
C LEU A 33 -1.76 22.51 -11.36
N SER A 34 -3.09 22.66 -11.36
CA SER A 34 -3.83 23.20 -12.51
C SER A 34 -3.41 24.64 -12.83
N VAL A 35 -3.25 25.50 -11.81
CA VAL A 35 -2.74 26.87 -11.92
C VAL A 35 -1.30 26.89 -12.46
N GLN A 36 -0.46 25.94 -12.04
CA GLN A 36 0.91 25.79 -12.55
C GLN A 36 0.96 25.59 -14.08
N HIS A 37 -0.08 24.97 -14.66
CA HIS A 37 -0.19 24.74 -16.11
C HIS A 37 -0.79 25.90 -16.91
N THR A 38 -1.34 26.94 -16.28
CA THR A 38 -2.01 28.05 -17.01
C THR A 38 -1.05 29.03 -17.68
N CYS A 39 0.08 29.38 -17.04
CA CYS A 39 1.09 30.26 -17.62
C CYS A 39 2.46 30.10 -16.95
N ARG A 40 3.53 30.51 -17.65
CA ARG A 40 4.92 30.43 -17.15
C ARG A 40 5.09 31.14 -15.80
N ARG A 41 4.61 32.39 -15.69
CA ARG A 41 4.72 33.17 -14.45
C ARG A 41 4.16 32.44 -13.23
N PHE A 42 3.00 31.77 -13.35
CA PHE A 42 2.44 31.02 -12.23
C PHE A 42 3.24 29.76 -11.93
N CYS A 43 3.74 29.07 -12.96
CA CYS A 43 4.69 27.99 -12.79
C CYS A 43 5.96 28.43 -12.04
N ASP A 44 6.53 29.57 -12.41
CA ASP A 44 7.74 30.13 -11.80
C ASP A 44 7.49 30.53 -10.33
N ILE A 45 6.35 31.16 -10.03
CA ILE A 45 5.95 31.52 -8.65
C ILE A 45 5.75 30.28 -7.78
N ILE A 46 5.03 29.26 -8.28
CA ILE A 46 4.76 28.01 -7.54
C ILE A 46 6.04 27.21 -7.35
N SER A 47 6.95 27.22 -8.34
CA SER A 47 8.24 26.50 -8.28
C SER A 47 9.27 27.20 -7.41
N GLY A 48 9.27 28.54 -7.38
CA GLY A 48 10.19 29.37 -6.59
C GLY A 48 9.77 29.58 -5.13
N SER A 49 8.48 29.43 -4.82
CA SER A 49 7.97 29.61 -3.45
C SER A 49 8.14 28.34 -2.61
N ALA A 50 9.00 28.39 -1.58
CA ALA A 50 9.21 27.27 -0.67
C ALA A 50 7.94 26.86 0.09
N SER A 51 7.05 27.79 0.44
CA SER A 51 5.79 27.47 1.14
C SER A 51 4.81 26.70 0.24
N LEU A 52 4.68 27.11 -1.03
CA LEU A 52 3.82 26.42 -2.00
C LEU A 52 4.40 25.06 -2.39
N GLN A 53 5.72 24.97 -2.60
CA GLN A 53 6.40 23.70 -2.83
C GLN A 53 6.24 22.73 -1.65
N TYR A 54 6.40 23.21 -0.42
CA TYR A 54 6.20 22.43 0.79
C TYR A 54 4.77 21.88 0.85
N PHE A 55 3.77 22.77 0.82
CA PHE A 55 2.36 22.42 0.86
C PHE A 55 1.96 21.40 -0.22
N LEU A 56 2.33 21.68 -1.48
CA LEU A 56 2.02 20.79 -2.61
C LEU A 56 2.62 19.39 -2.41
N ARG A 57 3.84 19.30 -1.88
CA ARG A 57 4.53 18.02 -1.66
C ARG A 57 4.00 17.27 -0.43
N THR A 58 3.66 17.97 0.66
CA THR A 58 3.07 17.32 1.84
C THR A 58 1.67 16.81 1.56
N GLU A 59 0.84 17.59 0.86
CA GLU A 59 -0.52 17.18 0.49
C GLU A 59 -0.53 16.01 -0.50
N ILE A 60 0.23 16.07 -1.61
CA ILE A 60 0.26 14.99 -2.61
C ILE A 60 0.74 13.66 -2.02
N ASN A 61 1.70 13.69 -1.10
CA ASN A 61 2.23 12.49 -0.45
C ASN A 61 1.51 12.14 0.88
N LEU A 62 0.47 12.91 1.26
CA LEU A 62 -0.28 12.80 2.51
C LEU A 62 0.62 12.74 3.77
N LEU A 63 1.66 13.57 3.78
CA LEU A 63 2.69 13.60 4.82
C LEU A 63 2.30 14.54 5.97
N GLU A 64 2.35 14.00 7.18
CA GLU A 64 2.45 14.73 8.43
C GLU A 64 3.92 15.14 8.63
N ASP A 65 4.14 16.42 8.94
CA ASP A 65 5.47 16.96 9.27
C ASP A 65 5.70 16.85 10.78
N LEU A 66 6.79 16.18 11.16
CA LEU A 66 7.22 15.94 12.54
C LEU A 66 8.45 16.76 12.93
N LEU A 67 8.97 17.61 12.04
CA LEU A 67 10.11 18.47 12.29
C LEU A 67 9.75 19.61 13.28
N PRO A 68 10.60 19.87 14.29
CA PRO A 68 10.51 21.01 15.20
C PRO A 68 10.25 22.34 14.47
N SER A 69 9.47 23.24 15.08
CA SER A 69 8.95 24.45 14.43
C SER A 69 10.01 25.46 13.97
N ASP A 70 11.23 25.36 14.49
CA ASP A 70 12.41 26.14 14.11
C ASP A 70 13.04 25.73 12.77
N PHE A 71 12.71 24.54 12.22
CA PHE A 71 13.11 24.17 10.85
C PHE A 71 12.47 25.09 9.81
N SER A 72 13.30 25.73 8.98
CA SER A 72 12.82 26.62 7.92
C SER A 72 12.04 25.85 6.84
N LEU A 73 11.11 26.52 6.17
CA LEU A 73 10.38 25.93 5.04
C LEU A 73 11.31 25.50 3.89
N HIS A 74 12.46 26.15 3.73
CA HIS A 74 13.45 25.74 2.73
C HIS A 74 14.04 24.37 3.09
N ASP A 75 14.50 24.21 4.34
CA ASP A 75 15.10 22.96 4.83
C ASP A 75 14.08 21.82 4.83
N ARG A 76 12.82 22.10 5.19
CA ARG A 76 11.71 21.14 5.06
C ARG A 76 11.54 20.67 3.61
N VAL A 77 11.54 21.57 2.62
CA VAL A 77 11.48 21.20 1.19
C VAL A 77 12.70 20.40 0.73
N VAL A 78 13.90 20.71 1.24
CA VAL A 78 15.12 19.97 0.91
C VAL A 78 15.07 18.54 1.48
N LEU A 79 14.74 18.38 2.76
CA LEU A 79 14.55 17.08 3.40
C LEU A 79 13.43 16.28 2.74
N LEU A 80 12.33 16.93 2.35
CA LEU A 80 11.20 16.29 1.68
C LEU A 80 11.56 15.81 0.26
N LYS A 81 12.33 16.60 -0.49
CA LYS A 81 12.92 16.18 -1.77
C LYS A 81 13.90 15.03 -1.60
N HIS A 82 14.71 15.03 -0.54
CA HIS A 82 15.64 13.94 -0.24
C HIS A 82 14.87 12.64 0.04
N HIS A 83 13.89 12.68 0.94
CA HIS A 83 12.97 11.60 1.25
C HIS A 83 12.28 11.07 -0.02
N GLU A 84 11.60 11.92 -0.81
CA GLU A 84 11.01 11.52 -2.09
C GLU A 84 12.03 10.85 -3.02
N THR A 85 13.27 11.36 -3.09
CA THR A 85 14.33 10.81 -3.95
C THR A 85 14.79 9.44 -3.46
N ALA A 86 14.89 9.24 -2.15
CA ALA A 86 15.25 7.98 -1.52
C ALA A 86 14.20 6.89 -1.79
N TRP A 87 12.93 7.23 -1.59
CA TRP A 87 11.79 6.36 -1.89
C TRP A 87 11.69 6.00 -3.38
N ASN A 88 11.93 6.96 -4.28
CA ASN A 88 11.92 6.70 -5.73
C ASN A 88 13.09 5.83 -6.22
N ASN A 89 14.22 5.86 -5.51
CA ASN A 89 15.44 5.15 -5.90
C ASN A 89 15.73 3.92 -5.02
N LEU A 90 14.90 3.65 -4.00
CA LEU A 90 15.01 2.58 -2.99
C LEU A 90 16.47 2.27 -2.60
N GLN A 91 17.18 3.31 -2.20
CA GLN A 91 18.55 3.18 -1.70
C GLN A 91 18.53 2.69 -0.26
N LEU A 92 18.52 1.36 -0.11
CA LEU A 92 18.68 0.70 1.18
C LEU A 92 20.16 0.75 1.59
N ASN A 93 20.55 1.92 2.11
CA ASN A 93 21.94 2.26 2.40
C ASN A 93 22.44 1.69 3.74
N GLU A 94 21.54 1.34 4.64
CA GLU A 94 21.87 0.69 5.92
C GLU A 94 21.01 -0.56 6.10
N PHE A 95 21.67 -1.68 6.37
CA PHE A 95 21.04 -2.92 6.80
C PHE A 95 21.59 -3.32 8.16
N THR A 96 20.77 -3.20 9.20
CA THR A 96 21.10 -3.88 10.47
C THR A 96 20.67 -5.33 10.33
N ARG A 97 21.65 -6.25 10.34
CA ARG A 97 21.41 -7.69 10.32
C ARG A 97 21.07 -8.20 11.72
N PHE A 98 19.92 -8.84 11.84
CA PHE A 98 19.56 -9.68 12.97
C PHE A 98 19.42 -11.14 12.53
N THR A 99 19.74 -12.07 13.43
CA THR A 99 19.48 -13.52 13.29
C THR A 99 18.29 -13.92 14.17
N THR A 100 17.59 -15.00 13.79
CA THR A 100 16.64 -15.70 14.68
C THR A 100 17.06 -17.14 14.89
N ASN A 101 16.75 -17.67 16.08
CA ASN A 101 16.93 -19.08 16.39
C ASN A 101 16.02 -19.95 15.49
N SER A 102 16.50 -21.14 15.09
CA SER A 102 16.01 -21.91 13.95
C SER A 102 14.55 -22.43 14.02
N GLU A 103 13.82 -22.19 15.10
CA GLU A 103 12.40 -22.57 15.22
C GLU A 103 11.46 -21.72 14.36
N ALA A 104 11.96 -20.63 13.75
CA ALA A 104 11.16 -19.64 13.03
C ALA A 104 10.93 -19.92 11.52
N HIS A 105 11.38 -21.06 10.98
CA HIS A 105 11.32 -21.36 9.54
C HIS A 105 9.90 -21.39 8.92
N GLN A 106 8.84 -21.46 9.73
CA GLN A 106 7.43 -21.40 9.29
C GLN A 106 6.67 -20.16 9.79
N ALA A 107 7.36 -19.18 10.39
CA ALA A 107 6.71 -17.99 10.91
C ALA A 107 6.24 -17.05 9.78
N ARG A 108 5.03 -16.49 9.92
CA ARG A 108 4.55 -15.40 9.07
C ARG A 108 5.00 -14.07 9.68
N TYR A 109 5.73 -13.26 8.92
CA TYR A 109 6.12 -11.92 9.36
C TYR A 109 5.10 -10.86 8.90
N ILE A 110 4.95 -9.79 9.69
CA ILE A 110 4.01 -8.67 9.53
C ILE A 110 4.70 -7.37 10.03
N LEU A 111 4.44 -6.20 9.40
CA LEU A 111 5.01 -4.83 9.67
C LEU A 111 5.35 -4.55 11.14
N GLN A 112 4.69 -3.76 11.99
CA GLN A 112 3.53 -2.86 11.90
C GLN A 112 3.66 -1.67 12.89
N ASP A 113 3.41 -0.42 12.46
CA ASP A 113 3.80 0.84 13.16
C ASP A 113 5.24 0.74 13.73
N GLY A 114 6.18 0.29 12.89
CA GLY A 114 7.57 0.06 13.27
C GLY A 114 7.84 -1.14 14.18
N TYR A 115 6.89 -2.05 14.41
CA TYR A 115 7.13 -3.28 15.18
C TYR A 115 7.19 -4.55 14.33
N LEU A 116 8.38 -5.02 13.95
CA LEU A 116 8.52 -6.32 13.24
C LEU A 116 7.91 -7.45 14.06
N ILE A 117 6.78 -8.01 13.61
CA ILE A 117 6.08 -9.11 14.27
C ILE A 117 6.33 -10.42 13.50
N TYR A 118 6.56 -11.50 14.23
CA TYR A 118 6.42 -12.86 13.71
C TYR A 118 5.26 -13.57 14.40
N ASN A 119 4.43 -14.26 13.61
CA ASN A 119 3.42 -15.20 14.10
C ASN A 119 3.94 -16.63 13.86
N ALA A 120 4.16 -17.38 14.95
CA ALA A 120 4.53 -18.79 14.89
C ALA A 120 3.38 -19.64 15.47
N VAL A 121 2.64 -20.31 14.58
CA VAL A 121 1.59 -21.28 14.96
C VAL A 121 2.22 -22.62 15.37
N THR A 122 3.14 -22.56 16.33
CA THR A 122 3.74 -23.71 17.00
C THR A 122 2.77 -24.29 18.05
N ASN A 123 3.17 -25.38 18.70
CA ASN A 123 2.50 -25.88 19.90
C ASN A 123 3.50 -25.83 21.08
N PRO A 124 3.35 -24.94 22.08
CA PRO A 124 2.27 -23.95 22.21
C PRO A 124 2.35 -22.82 21.17
N PRO A 125 1.22 -22.17 20.86
CA PRO A 125 1.20 -21.00 19.98
C PRO A 125 1.90 -19.81 20.66
N ARG A 126 2.66 -19.04 19.88
CA ARG A 126 3.31 -17.81 20.35
C ARG A 126 3.52 -16.84 19.19
N TYR A 127 3.58 -15.56 19.50
CA TYR A 127 4.14 -14.56 18.60
C TYR A 127 5.32 -13.87 19.27
N GLY A 128 6.10 -13.14 18.49
CA GLY A 128 7.10 -12.23 19.03
C GLY A 128 7.21 -10.98 18.19
N TYR A 129 7.71 -9.92 18.80
CA TYR A 129 7.92 -8.64 18.12
C TYR A 129 9.23 -7.97 18.51
N ILE A 130 9.74 -7.11 17.61
CA ILE A 130 10.81 -6.13 17.88
C ILE A 130 10.26 -4.74 17.60
N ASP A 131 10.43 -3.80 18.52
CA ASP A 131 10.25 -2.37 18.23
C ASP A 131 11.48 -1.83 17.48
N LEU A 132 11.35 -1.57 16.18
CA LEU A 132 12.44 -1.12 15.31
C LEU A 132 12.93 0.30 15.66
N TYR A 133 12.13 1.12 16.35
CA TYR A 133 12.57 2.43 16.85
C TYR A 133 13.41 2.32 18.13
N SER A 134 13.11 1.33 18.98
CA SER A 134 13.83 1.11 20.24
C SER A 134 15.04 0.19 20.10
N SER A 135 15.13 -0.57 19.00
CA SER A 135 16.26 -1.45 18.72
C SER A 135 17.53 -0.64 18.46
N PRO A 136 18.57 -0.71 19.32
CA PRO A 136 19.82 -0.01 19.06
C PRO A 136 20.48 -0.63 17.83
N ALA A 137 20.67 0.17 16.77
CA ALA A 137 21.29 -0.23 15.51
C ALA A 137 22.79 -0.58 15.66
N ARG A 138 23.07 -1.70 16.34
CA ARG A 138 24.38 -2.34 16.41
C ARG A 138 24.38 -3.49 15.41
N PRO A 139 25.13 -3.40 14.29
CA PRO A 139 25.22 -4.48 13.32
C PRO A 139 25.62 -5.81 13.99
N ASN A 140 24.87 -6.87 13.70
CA ASN A 140 25.09 -8.23 14.23
C ASN A 140 24.90 -8.39 15.75
N ALA A 141 24.19 -7.49 16.44
CA ALA A 141 23.62 -7.82 17.74
C ALA A 141 22.52 -8.90 17.56
N GLU A 142 22.15 -9.60 18.63
CA GLU A 142 20.91 -10.40 18.61
C GLU A 142 19.70 -9.46 18.70
N ALA A 143 18.63 -9.78 17.96
CA ALA A 143 17.39 -9.02 18.04
C ALA A 143 16.74 -9.19 19.43
N PRO A 144 16.37 -8.11 20.12
CA PRO A 144 15.68 -8.16 21.41
C PRO A 144 14.19 -8.50 21.23
N TRP A 145 13.90 -9.70 20.73
CA TRP A 145 12.55 -10.19 20.55
C TRP A 145 11.80 -10.26 21.89
N THR A 146 10.67 -9.56 21.97
CA THR A 146 9.70 -9.80 23.04
C THR A 146 8.80 -10.94 22.61
N HIS A 147 8.74 -12.01 23.40
CA HIS A 147 7.96 -13.22 23.08
C HIS A 147 6.70 -13.31 23.95
N ILE A 148 5.54 -13.42 23.32
CA ILE A 148 4.26 -13.57 24.00
C ILE A 148 3.74 -15.00 23.81
N SER A 149 3.62 -15.73 24.92
CA SER A 149 3.09 -17.10 24.95
C SER A 149 1.58 -17.08 24.97
N LEU A 150 0.95 -17.82 24.05
CA LEU A 150 -0.50 -18.03 24.00
C LEU A 150 -0.88 -19.45 24.46
N ALA A 151 -0.04 -20.10 25.27
CA ALA A 151 -0.20 -21.49 25.70
C ALA A 151 -1.52 -21.80 26.46
N ALA A 152 -2.17 -20.77 27.04
CA ALA A 152 -3.49 -20.92 27.66
C ALA A 152 -4.64 -21.02 26.63
N LEU A 153 -4.39 -20.69 25.37
CA LEU A 153 -5.39 -20.77 24.30
C LEU A 153 -5.44 -22.15 23.66
N ARG A 154 -6.62 -22.49 23.15
CA ARG A 154 -6.85 -23.67 22.30
C ARG A 154 -6.06 -23.53 20.98
N PRO A 155 -5.82 -24.64 20.23
CA PRO A 155 -5.10 -24.60 18.96
C PRO A 155 -5.64 -23.52 18.01
N LEU A 156 -4.79 -22.55 17.71
CA LEU A 156 -5.15 -21.39 16.90
C LEU A 156 -5.24 -21.74 15.42
N SER A 157 -6.16 -21.08 14.72
CA SER A 157 -6.24 -21.03 13.26
C SER A 157 -5.56 -19.79 12.68
N ASP A 158 -5.64 -18.66 13.37
CA ASP A 158 -5.07 -17.39 12.92
C ASP A 158 -4.80 -16.43 14.09
N ILE A 159 -3.96 -15.43 13.87
CA ILE A 159 -3.71 -14.31 14.80
C ILE A 159 -3.59 -13.02 13.98
N VAL A 160 -4.39 -12.01 14.32
CA VAL A 160 -4.34 -10.69 13.70
C VAL A 160 -4.05 -9.59 14.73
N PHE A 161 -3.43 -8.49 14.26
CA PHE A 161 -2.75 -7.51 15.09
C PHE A 161 -3.23 -6.08 14.77
N ALA A 162 -3.52 -5.30 15.81
CA ALA A 162 -3.74 -3.85 15.74
C ALA A 162 -2.91 -3.18 16.83
N VAL A 163 -1.61 -3.03 16.53
CA VAL A 163 -0.58 -2.60 17.49
C VAL A 163 -0.83 -1.21 18.05
N ASP A 164 -1.39 -0.33 17.22
CA ASP A 164 -1.86 1.00 17.56
C ASP A 164 -2.99 1.01 18.61
N LEU A 165 -3.81 -0.04 18.65
CA LEU A 165 -4.82 -0.29 19.68
C LEU A 165 -4.28 -1.13 20.85
N ASN A 166 -2.99 -1.51 20.85
CA ASN A 166 -2.42 -2.56 21.71
C ASN A 166 -3.22 -3.88 21.65
N LEU A 167 -3.83 -4.22 20.51
CA LEU A 167 -4.77 -5.34 20.40
C LEU A 167 -4.20 -6.51 19.58
N VAL A 168 -4.42 -7.72 20.10
CA VAL A 168 -4.27 -8.99 19.39
C VAL A 168 -5.57 -9.75 19.44
N VAL A 169 -5.99 -10.27 18.28
CA VAL A 169 -7.16 -11.13 18.17
C VAL A 169 -6.71 -12.53 17.75
N ALA A 170 -6.72 -13.45 18.71
CA ALA A 170 -6.32 -14.83 18.51
C ALA A 170 -7.56 -15.69 18.21
N ILE A 171 -7.57 -16.36 17.05
CA ILE A 171 -8.71 -17.15 16.59
C ILE A 171 -8.44 -18.62 16.85
N SER A 172 -9.25 -19.26 17.69
CA SER A 172 -9.14 -20.70 17.96
C SER A 172 -10.02 -21.53 17.02
N LYS A 173 -9.57 -22.75 16.68
CA LYS A 173 -10.27 -23.65 15.75
C LYS A 173 -11.62 -24.16 16.27
N SER A 174 -11.82 -24.20 17.58
CA SER A 174 -13.01 -24.77 18.21
C SER A 174 -13.18 -24.26 19.65
N GLY A 175 -14.14 -23.35 19.86
CA GLY A 175 -14.72 -23.00 21.16
C GLY A 175 -15.58 -24.14 21.72
N GLN A 176 -16.33 -23.89 22.80
CA GLN A 176 -17.13 -24.93 23.47
C GLN A 176 -18.18 -25.55 22.54
N ASP A 177 -18.84 -24.73 21.71
CA ASP A 177 -19.96 -25.16 20.85
C ASP A 177 -19.52 -25.64 19.44
N GLY A 178 -18.22 -25.86 19.21
CA GLY A 178 -17.71 -26.21 17.88
C GLY A 178 -17.85 -25.10 16.83
N PHE A 179 -17.94 -23.85 17.29
CA PHE A 179 -17.72 -22.63 16.50
C PHE A 179 -16.31 -22.09 16.81
N PRO A 180 -15.62 -21.41 15.88
CA PRO A 180 -14.38 -20.72 16.21
C PRO A 180 -14.63 -19.63 17.27
N GLU A 181 -13.61 -19.33 18.06
CA GLU A 181 -13.71 -18.37 19.17
C GLU A 181 -12.54 -17.39 19.06
N ALA A 182 -12.84 -16.09 19.02
CA ALA A 182 -11.85 -15.02 19.11
C ALA A 182 -11.56 -14.71 20.58
N SER A 183 -10.28 -14.65 20.95
CA SER A 183 -9.81 -14.10 22.22
C SER A 183 -9.22 -12.70 22.00
N PHE A 184 -9.59 -11.74 22.83
CA PHE A 184 -9.14 -10.34 22.73
C PHE A 184 -8.06 -10.06 23.77
N LEU A 185 -6.84 -9.85 23.30
CA LEU A 185 -5.63 -9.76 24.12
C LEU A 185 -4.89 -8.45 23.91
N GLU A 186 -4.10 -8.05 24.90
CA GLU A 186 -3.08 -7.02 24.75
C GLU A 186 -1.91 -7.52 23.90
N PHE A 187 -1.47 -6.70 22.94
CA PHE A 187 -0.32 -6.96 22.06
C PHE A 187 1.02 -6.98 22.81
N THR A 188 1.16 -6.14 23.84
CA THR A 188 2.42 -6.01 24.58
C THR A 188 2.59 -7.02 25.72
N THR A 189 1.50 -7.61 26.23
CA THR A 189 1.54 -8.49 27.43
C THR A 189 0.92 -9.87 27.19
N GLY A 190 0.02 -10.03 26.21
CA GLY A 190 -0.80 -11.24 26.04
C GLY A 190 -1.92 -11.41 27.07
N ALA A 191 -2.12 -10.44 27.97
CA ALA A 191 -3.22 -10.44 28.94
C ALA A 191 -4.58 -10.15 28.27
N PRO A 192 -5.73 -10.43 28.92
CA PRO A 192 -7.04 -9.95 28.47
C PRO A 192 -7.04 -8.45 28.16
N HIS A 193 -7.58 -8.05 26.99
CA HIS A 193 -7.56 -6.64 26.58
C HIS A 193 -8.48 -5.78 27.47
N PRO A 194 -7.98 -4.70 28.12
CA PRO A 194 -8.71 -3.99 29.18
C PRO A 194 -9.95 -3.22 28.69
N LEU A 195 -10.01 -2.88 27.40
CA LEU A 195 -11.19 -2.25 26.79
C LEU A 195 -12.25 -3.26 26.31
N SER A 196 -11.98 -4.58 26.37
CA SER A 196 -12.96 -5.59 25.97
C SER A 196 -13.82 -6.01 27.16
N LEU A 197 -15.14 -5.94 27.01
CA LEU A 197 -16.11 -6.37 28.02
C LEU A 197 -16.20 -7.91 28.13
N LEU A 198 -15.73 -8.63 27.10
CA LEU A 198 -15.76 -10.08 27.01
C LEU A 198 -14.38 -10.60 26.59
N TYR A 199 -13.74 -11.44 27.40
CA TYR A 199 -12.45 -12.03 27.04
C TYR A 199 -12.46 -12.76 25.69
N THR A 200 -13.58 -13.43 25.38
CA THR A 200 -13.80 -14.14 24.12
C THR A 200 -15.19 -13.89 23.53
N THR A 201 -15.30 -14.09 22.22
CA THR A 201 -16.59 -14.18 21.51
C THR A 201 -16.59 -15.33 20.51
N SER A 202 -17.72 -16.02 20.41
CA SER A 202 -17.97 -17.01 19.37
C SER A 202 -18.09 -16.33 18.01
N LEU A 203 -17.54 -16.96 16.97
CA LEU A 203 -17.54 -16.48 15.60
C LEU A 203 -18.23 -17.47 14.64
N PRO A 204 -18.78 -17.02 13.50
CA PRO A 204 -19.25 -17.91 12.43
C PRO A 204 -18.13 -18.82 11.89
N ARG A 205 -18.46 -19.98 11.31
CA ARG A 205 -17.46 -20.97 10.87
C ARG A 205 -16.63 -20.50 9.67
N LYS A 206 -15.38 -20.99 9.57
CA LYS A 206 -14.39 -20.78 8.48
C LYS A 206 -14.17 -19.30 8.11
N ILE A 207 -13.13 -18.72 8.70
CA ILE A 207 -13.00 -17.27 8.84
C ILE A 207 -11.72 -16.74 8.18
N ALA A 208 -11.82 -15.57 7.54
CA ALA A 208 -10.74 -14.58 7.47
C ALA A 208 -11.11 -13.39 8.37
N VAL A 209 -10.19 -12.92 9.22
CA VAL A 209 -10.39 -11.79 10.14
C VAL A 209 -9.50 -10.62 9.72
N GLU A 210 -10.03 -9.41 9.78
CA GLU A 210 -9.28 -8.15 9.71
C GLU A 210 -9.75 -7.23 10.84
N ILE A 211 -8.91 -6.34 11.37
CA ILE A 211 -9.30 -5.39 12.42
C ILE A 211 -9.63 -4.03 11.80
N LEU A 212 -10.78 -3.45 12.17
CA LEU A 212 -11.25 -2.14 11.74
C LEU A 212 -11.75 -1.34 12.96
N GLY A 213 -10.85 -0.57 13.58
CA GLY A 213 -11.18 0.22 14.77
C GLY A 213 -11.75 -0.66 15.88
N ASP A 214 -12.95 -0.32 16.39
CA ASP A 214 -13.66 -1.03 17.46
C ASP A 214 -14.30 -2.37 17.03
N TYR A 215 -14.12 -2.76 15.76
CA TYR A 215 -14.71 -3.95 15.15
C TYR A 215 -13.64 -4.87 14.55
N ILE A 216 -13.91 -6.17 14.56
CA ILE A 216 -13.28 -7.13 13.66
C ILE A 216 -14.23 -7.44 12.50
N LEU A 217 -13.69 -7.42 11.28
CA LEU A 217 -14.38 -7.83 10.07
C LEU A 217 -14.13 -9.32 9.84
N VAL A 218 -15.21 -10.10 9.86
CA VAL A 218 -15.20 -11.56 9.87
C VAL A 218 -15.86 -12.05 8.60
N THR A 219 -15.08 -12.67 7.72
CA THR A 219 -15.58 -13.23 6.46
C THR A 219 -15.77 -14.73 6.58
N MET A 220 -17.03 -15.18 6.57
CA MET A 220 -17.42 -16.60 6.53
C MET A 220 -17.53 -17.09 5.08
N GLU A 221 -16.84 -18.17 4.74
CA GLU A 221 -16.98 -18.89 3.46
C GLU A 221 -17.93 -20.11 3.61
N CYS A 222 -19.09 -20.10 2.95
CA CYS A 222 -20.02 -21.24 2.87
C CYS A 222 -19.58 -22.22 1.77
N GLU A 223 -19.01 -23.35 2.14
CA GLU A 223 -18.50 -24.33 1.17
C GLU A 223 -19.60 -25.00 0.35
N SER A 224 -20.75 -25.31 0.96
CA SER A 224 -21.87 -25.98 0.29
C SER A 224 -22.61 -25.09 -0.72
N CYS A 225 -22.55 -23.77 -0.54
CA CYS A 225 -23.36 -22.82 -1.30
C CYS A 225 -22.55 -21.76 -2.06
N GLY A 226 -21.22 -21.77 -1.95
CA GLY A 226 -20.32 -20.84 -2.64
C GLY A 226 -20.51 -19.38 -2.24
N HIS A 227 -21.29 -19.09 -1.20
CA HIS A 227 -21.53 -17.75 -0.68
C HIS A 227 -20.46 -17.35 0.33
N SER A 228 -20.07 -16.09 0.33
CA SER A 228 -19.37 -15.48 1.47
C SER A 228 -20.30 -14.53 2.20
N THR A 229 -20.25 -14.52 3.52
CA THR A 229 -20.98 -13.57 4.37
C THR A 229 -20.00 -12.77 5.21
N LEU A 230 -20.14 -11.45 5.19
CA LEU A 230 -19.34 -10.52 5.97
C LEU A 230 -20.11 -10.12 7.24
N PHE A 231 -19.43 -10.23 8.37
CA PHE A 231 -19.89 -9.75 9.67
C PHE A 231 -18.94 -8.68 10.19
N ALA A 232 -19.47 -7.72 10.93
CA ALA A 232 -18.70 -6.90 11.86
C ALA A 232 -19.02 -7.40 13.28
N VAL A 233 -17.99 -7.70 14.05
CA VAL A 233 -18.11 -8.06 15.46
C VAL A 233 -17.39 -6.99 16.26
N SER A 234 -18.07 -6.28 17.15
CA SER A 234 -17.38 -5.35 18.05
C SER A 234 -16.52 -6.17 19.00
N TRP A 235 -15.20 -5.94 19.02
CA TRP A 235 -14.31 -6.63 19.96
C TRP A 235 -14.42 -6.03 21.38
N ILE A 236 -15.03 -4.84 21.51
CA ILE A 236 -15.35 -4.21 22.79
C ILE A 236 -16.55 -4.89 23.44
N THR A 237 -17.66 -5.08 22.71
CA THR A 237 -18.94 -5.55 23.29
C THR A 237 -19.31 -6.99 22.96
N GLY A 238 -18.64 -7.63 21.99
CA GLY A 238 -19.04 -8.90 21.39
C GLY A 238 -20.24 -8.82 20.43
N SER A 239 -20.86 -7.64 20.24
CA SER A 239 -22.04 -7.51 19.38
C SER A 239 -21.70 -7.83 17.93
N THR A 240 -22.42 -8.79 17.33
CA THR A 240 -22.21 -9.25 15.95
C THR A 240 -23.32 -8.76 15.02
N THR A 241 -22.96 -8.05 13.95
CA THR A 241 -23.90 -7.64 12.89
C THR A 241 -23.48 -8.24 11.55
N GLN A 242 -24.44 -8.82 10.83
CA GLN A 242 -24.23 -9.30 9.46
C GLN A 242 -24.32 -8.12 8.48
N LEU A 243 -23.19 -7.71 7.90
CA LEU A 243 -23.14 -6.57 6.99
C LEU A 243 -23.60 -6.90 5.57
N TYR A 244 -23.19 -8.07 5.05
CA TYR A 244 -23.31 -8.34 3.62
C TYR A 244 -23.27 -9.84 3.29
N ARG A 245 -24.03 -10.29 2.29
CA ARG A 245 -23.97 -11.65 1.74
C ARG A 245 -23.71 -11.58 0.24
N LEU A 246 -22.70 -12.30 -0.24
CA LEU A 246 -22.24 -12.32 -1.63
C LEU A 246 -22.09 -13.74 -2.17
N PHE A 247 -22.12 -13.88 -3.49
CA PHE A 247 -21.64 -15.07 -4.19
C PHE A 247 -20.14 -14.97 -4.46
N GLY A 248 -19.40 -16.07 -4.25
CA GLY A 248 -17.97 -16.20 -4.46
C GLY A 248 -17.13 -16.07 -3.20
N VAL A 249 -15.84 -16.43 -3.31
CA VAL A 249 -14.85 -16.19 -2.26
C VAL A 249 -14.62 -14.69 -2.12
N LEU A 250 -14.84 -14.20 -0.91
CA LEU A 250 -14.61 -12.83 -0.49
C LEU A 250 -13.34 -12.78 0.36
N ARG A 251 -12.49 -11.78 0.12
CA ARG A 251 -11.45 -11.38 1.08
C ARG A 251 -11.63 -9.91 1.41
N VAL A 252 -11.62 -9.60 2.69
CA VAL A 252 -11.60 -8.23 3.21
C VAL A 252 -10.14 -7.81 3.32
N VAL A 253 -9.90 -6.53 3.02
CA VAL A 253 -8.63 -5.83 3.13
C VAL A 253 -9.00 -4.47 3.68
N VAL A 254 -8.76 -4.16 4.95
CA VAL A 254 -9.03 -2.78 5.41
C VAL A 254 -8.04 -1.83 4.69
N ILE A 255 -8.42 -0.58 4.45
CA ILE A 255 -7.69 0.38 3.59
C ILE A 255 -7.30 1.63 4.36
N ASP A 256 -8.29 2.20 5.05
CA ASP A 256 -8.17 3.38 5.89
C ASP A 256 -9.18 3.17 7.05
N PRO A 257 -8.72 2.76 8.24
CA PRO A 257 -9.61 2.46 9.35
C PRO A 257 -10.31 3.71 9.89
N ASP A 258 -9.73 4.90 9.70
CA ASP A 258 -10.21 6.16 10.29
C ASP A 258 -11.45 6.68 9.58
N ASN A 259 -11.58 6.32 8.31
CA ASN A 259 -12.71 6.57 7.45
C ASN A 259 -13.59 5.32 7.25
N SER A 260 -13.30 4.23 7.96
CA SER A 260 -13.98 2.93 7.85
C SER A 260 -13.95 2.32 6.45
N LEU A 261 -12.87 2.53 5.71
CA LEU A 261 -12.70 2.09 4.33
C LEU A 261 -12.00 0.73 4.25
N PHE A 262 -12.52 -0.15 3.40
CA PHE A 262 -11.93 -1.45 3.11
C PHE A 262 -12.20 -1.92 1.67
N ALA A 263 -11.28 -2.69 1.12
CA ALA A 263 -11.40 -3.42 -0.12
C ALA A 263 -12.08 -4.78 0.13
N LEU A 264 -13.09 -5.08 -0.67
CA LEU A 264 -13.62 -6.42 -0.86
C LEU A 264 -13.10 -7.00 -2.16
N ILE A 265 -12.17 -7.95 -2.07
CA ILE A 265 -11.65 -8.67 -3.22
C ILE A 265 -12.60 -9.84 -3.52
N LYS A 266 -13.14 -9.86 -4.73
CA LYS A 266 -14.08 -10.87 -5.22
C LYS A 266 -13.45 -11.64 -6.37
N SER A 267 -13.08 -12.88 -6.09
CA SER A 267 -12.44 -13.76 -7.10
C SER A 267 -13.38 -14.12 -8.26
N THR A 268 -14.69 -14.22 -8.00
CA THR A 268 -15.72 -14.56 -8.99
C THR A 268 -15.98 -13.48 -10.02
N THR A 269 -15.96 -12.21 -9.62
CA THR A 269 -16.15 -11.06 -10.52
C THR A 269 -14.82 -10.46 -11.00
N ASN A 270 -13.69 -11.00 -10.53
CA ASN A 270 -12.35 -10.51 -10.80
C ASN A 270 -12.26 -8.98 -10.57
N SER A 271 -12.65 -8.56 -9.36
CA SER A 271 -12.73 -7.15 -8.97
C SER A 271 -12.36 -6.91 -7.51
N ILE A 272 -11.88 -5.70 -7.23
CA ILE A 272 -11.80 -5.11 -5.89
C ILE A 272 -12.95 -4.12 -5.77
N HIS A 273 -13.72 -4.18 -4.69
CA HIS A 273 -14.75 -3.19 -4.40
C HIS A 273 -14.23 -2.34 -3.24
N ILE A 274 -14.07 -1.03 -3.43
CA ILE A 274 -13.70 -0.11 -2.34
C ILE A 274 -15.00 0.27 -1.63
N CYS A 275 -15.12 -0.12 -0.37
CA CYS A 275 -16.31 0.05 0.43
C CYS A 275 -16.03 0.88 1.70
N ARG A 276 -17.08 1.51 2.23
CA ARG A 276 -17.10 2.26 3.47
C ARG A 276 -18.15 1.66 4.41
N LEU A 277 -17.78 1.39 5.65
CA LEU A 277 -18.73 1.05 6.71
C LEU A 277 -19.25 2.32 7.35
N GLN A 278 -20.56 2.50 7.37
CA GLN A 278 -21.19 3.61 8.09
C GLN A 278 -21.93 3.07 9.32
N PHE A 279 -21.65 3.69 10.47
CA PHE A 279 -22.19 3.34 11.78
C PHE A 279 -23.21 4.39 12.29
N GLU A 280 -23.74 5.23 11.40
CA GLU A 280 -24.66 6.32 11.73
C GLU A 280 -26.07 5.83 12.13
N SER A 281 -26.38 4.57 11.83
CA SER A 281 -27.62 3.87 12.20
C SER A 281 -27.33 2.70 13.15
N ALA A 282 -28.35 2.27 13.91
CA ALA A 282 -28.28 1.11 14.81
C ALA A 282 -27.79 -0.17 14.10
N ASP A 283 -28.16 -0.33 12.82
CA ASP A 283 -27.59 -1.32 11.92
C ASP A 283 -26.48 -0.68 11.07
N PRO A 284 -25.21 -1.09 11.21
CA PRO A 284 -24.14 -0.66 10.30
C PRO A 284 -24.39 -1.11 8.86
N PHE A 285 -24.24 -0.19 7.91
CA PHE A 285 -24.46 -0.47 6.49
C PHE A 285 -23.20 -0.28 5.65
N LEU A 286 -23.10 -1.10 4.59
CA LEU A 286 -21.94 -1.13 3.71
C LEU A 286 -22.21 -0.30 2.44
N HIS A 287 -21.56 0.86 2.34
CA HIS A 287 -21.61 1.69 1.14
C HIS A 287 -20.45 1.34 0.20
N THR A 288 -20.71 1.00 -1.06
CA THR A 288 -19.62 0.75 -2.05
C THR A 288 -19.33 2.02 -2.83
N LEU A 289 -18.09 2.53 -2.72
CA LEU A 289 -17.62 3.74 -3.38
C LEU A 289 -17.29 3.47 -4.85
N CYS A 290 -16.44 2.49 -5.12
CA CYS A 290 -16.06 2.13 -6.50
C CYS A 290 -15.74 0.64 -6.68
N PHE A 291 -15.79 0.21 -7.95
CA PHE A 291 -15.47 -1.13 -8.42
C PHE A 291 -14.24 -1.03 -9.34
N LEU A 292 -13.14 -1.68 -8.93
CA LEU A 292 -11.90 -1.77 -9.67
C LEU A 292 -11.84 -3.15 -10.33
N ARG A 293 -11.99 -3.21 -11.65
CA ARG A 293 -11.97 -4.49 -12.38
C ARG A 293 -10.58 -4.77 -12.93
N PHE A 294 -10.03 -5.96 -12.66
CA PHE A 294 -8.76 -6.39 -13.24
C PHE A 294 -8.93 -6.73 -14.73
N PRO A 295 -7.86 -6.65 -15.55
CA PRO A 295 -7.92 -7.01 -16.96
C PRO A 295 -8.07 -8.53 -17.15
N GLY A 296 -8.94 -8.93 -18.07
CA GLY A 296 -9.15 -10.34 -18.44
C GLY A 296 -9.89 -11.17 -17.38
N ASN A 297 -9.61 -12.49 -17.39
CA ASN A 297 -10.17 -13.47 -16.46
C ASN A 297 -9.11 -14.17 -15.54
N PRO A 298 -8.11 -13.49 -14.96
CA PRO A 298 -7.32 -14.10 -13.88
C PRO A 298 -8.21 -14.49 -12.70
N VAL A 299 -7.86 -15.57 -12.02
CA VAL A 299 -8.50 -15.99 -10.76
C VAL A 299 -7.75 -15.31 -9.63
N VAL A 300 -8.15 -14.10 -9.29
CA VAL A 300 -7.48 -13.34 -8.23
C VAL A 300 -7.65 -14.06 -6.89
N SER A 301 -6.53 -14.51 -6.35
CA SER A 301 -6.42 -15.31 -5.14
C SER A 301 -5.44 -14.60 -4.20
N LEU A 302 -5.96 -13.79 -3.27
CA LEU A 302 -5.12 -13.13 -2.27
C LEU A 302 -4.39 -14.20 -1.44
N SER A 303 -3.07 -14.31 -1.62
CA SER A 303 -2.22 -15.34 -1.01
C SER A 303 -1.23 -14.78 0.01
N GLY A 304 -1.32 -13.48 0.31
CA GLY A 304 -0.43 -12.79 1.23
C GLY A 304 -0.77 -11.31 1.23
N MET A 305 -1.38 -10.86 2.32
CA MET A 305 -1.63 -9.44 2.56
C MET A 305 -0.60 -8.92 3.55
N GLU A 306 -0.04 -7.78 3.20
CA GLU A 306 0.82 -6.96 4.02
C GLU A 306 0.29 -5.54 3.86
N TRP A 307 -0.58 -5.17 4.79
CA TRP A 307 -1.16 -3.86 4.90
C TRP A 307 -1.06 -3.49 6.36
N ILE A 308 -0.58 -2.28 6.62
CA ILE A 308 -0.45 -1.75 7.96
C ILE A 308 -1.19 -0.43 8.03
N PRO A 309 -2.33 -0.41 8.73
CA PRO A 309 -2.84 0.83 9.26
C PRO A 309 -2.06 1.20 10.52
N THR A 310 -2.08 2.49 10.82
CA THR A 310 -2.50 2.85 12.18
C THR A 310 -3.91 3.39 12.06
N SER A 311 -4.77 3.06 13.02
CA SER A 311 -5.92 3.89 13.29
C SER A 311 -5.51 5.27 13.79
N LYS A 312 -6.54 6.07 14.06
CA LYS A 312 -6.53 7.51 14.26
C LYS A 312 -5.52 7.97 15.30
N ARG A 313 -5.30 9.28 15.28
CA ARG A 313 -5.05 10.03 16.52
C ARG A 313 -6.25 9.83 17.48
N GLN A 314 -6.34 8.69 18.16
CA GLN A 314 -6.88 8.70 19.52
C GLN A 314 -6.01 9.69 20.27
N ASP A 315 -6.62 10.68 20.94
CA ASP A 315 -5.90 11.83 21.49
C ASP A 315 -4.73 11.37 22.37
N ARG A 316 -3.51 11.43 21.83
CA ARG A 316 -2.24 11.11 22.51
C ARG A 316 -1.85 12.21 23.51
N THR A 317 -2.82 12.55 24.35
CA THR A 317 -2.66 13.20 25.65
C THR A 317 -1.99 12.26 26.66
N GLY A 318 -2.07 10.93 26.43
CA GLY A 318 -1.23 9.94 27.09
C GLY A 318 0.26 10.05 26.68
N PRO A 319 1.22 9.79 27.59
CA PRO A 319 2.65 10.07 27.41
C PRO A 319 3.42 9.13 26.46
N GLN A 320 2.81 8.68 25.36
CA GLN A 320 3.47 7.87 24.30
C GLN A 320 4.53 8.66 23.48
N SER A 321 4.86 9.90 23.85
CA SER A 321 5.87 10.73 23.19
C SER A 321 7.32 10.31 23.46
N SER A 322 7.56 9.29 24.30
CA SER A 322 8.92 8.81 24.63
C SER A 322 9.67 8.15 23.48
N ARG A 323 8.96 7.65 22.45
CA ARG A 323 9.60 7.17 21.22
C ARG A 323 10.16 8.33 20.41
N ARG A 324 11.48 8.51 20.46
CA ARG A 324 12.21 9.33 19.48
C ARG A 324 12.05 8.70 18.10
N ARG A 325 11.05 9.15 17.34
CA ARG A 325 10.92 8.81 15.92
C ARG A 325 12.06 9.51 15.17
N PRO A 326 12.89 8.79 14.40
CA PRO A 326 14.04 9.38 13.71
C PRO A 326 13.67 10.12 12.41
N PHE A 327 12.40 10.06 11.98
CA PHE A 327 11.98 10.53 10.66
C PHE A 327 11.32 11.91 10.69
N PRO A 328 11.69 12.82 9.76
CA PRO A 328 11.15 14.17 9.69
C PRO A 328 9.71 14.25 9.15
N PHE A 329 9.32 13.28 8.31
CA PHE A 329 7.99 13.20 7.71
C PHE A 329 7.41 11.81 7.89
N ARG A 330 6.08 11.73 8.04
CA ARG A 330 5.35 10.48 8.21
C ARG A 330 4.08 10.52 7.38
N SER A 331 3.82 9.56 6.50
CA SER A 331 2.50 9.54 5.88
C SER A 331 1.48 8.96 6.83
N HIS A 332 0.44 9.74 7.13
CA HIS A 332 -0.66 9.28 7.97
C HIS A 332 -1.69 8.46 7.18
N ARG A 333 -1.66 8.53 5.84
CA ARG A 333 -2.63 7.87 4.93
C ARG A 333 -2.03 7.10 3.76
N ALA A 334 -0.79 7.35 3.34
CA ALA A 334 -0.16 6.54 2.31
C ALA A 334 0.04 5.12 2.86
N SER A 335 -0.66 4.19 2.22
CA SER A 335 -0.62 2.76 2.48
C SER A 335 -0.50 2.05 1.12
N THR A 336 -0.06 0.80 1.09
CA THR A 336 -0.07 -0.02 -0.13
C THR A 336 -0.93 -1.24 0.08
N ILE A 337 -1.72 -1.62 -0.93
CA ILE A 337 -2.39 -2.91 -0.95
C ILE A 337 -1.52 -3.88 -1.74
N GLY A 338 -1.00 -4.90 -1.06
CA GLY A 338 -0.39 -6.06 -1.69
C GLY A 338 -1.43 -7.09 -2.09
N LEU A 339 -1.40 -7.48 -3.37
CA LEU A 339 -2.32 -8.42 -4.00
C LEU A 339 -1.51 -9.56 -4.63
N VAL A 340 -2.01 -10.78 -4.53
CA VAL A 340 -1.51 -11.90 -5.33
C VAL A 340 -2.56 -12.24 -6.38
N LEU A 341 -2.15 -12.22 -7.64
CA LEU A 341 -2.99 -12.55 -8.78
C LEU A 341 -2.55 -13.93 -9.28
N SER A 342 -3.43 -14.92 -9.25
CA SER A 342 -3.17 -16.19 -9.94
C SER A 342 -3.86 -16.17 -11.30
N TYR A 343 -3.20 -16.66 -12.33
CA TYR A 343 -3.84 -16.92 -13.62
C TYR A 343 -3.50 -18.32 -14.09
N LYS A 344 -4.52 -19.02 -14.60
CA LYS A 344 -4.32 -20.29 -15.29
C LYS A 344 -3.89 -19.98 -16.72
N THR A 345 -2.74 -20.48 -17.12
CA THR A 345 -2.29 -20.45 -18.52
C THR A 345 -3.06 -21.46 -19.35
N ARG A 346 -3.02 -21.33 -20.68
CA ARG A 346 -3.81 -22.15 -21.62
C ARG A 346 -3.43 -23.64 -21.61
N ASP A 347 -2.20 -23.94 -21.22
CA ASP A 347 -1.65 -25.28 -20.99
C ASP A 347 -2.00 -25.87 -19.60
N GLY A 348 -2.79 -25.16 -18.79
CA GLY A 348 -3.18 -25.59 -17.45
C GLY A 348 -2.20 -25.23 -16.33
N GLY A 349 -1.06 -24.62 -16.66
CA GLY A 349 -0.14 -24.06 -15.67
C GLY A 349 -0.80 -23.00 -14.78
N VAL A 350 -0.28 -22.83 -13.56
CA VAL A 350 -0.69 -21.73 -12.67
C VAL A 350 0.50 -20.80 -12.51
N CYS A 351 0.44 -19.66 -13.18
CA CYS A 351 1.38 -18.58 -13.00
C CYS A 351 0.79 -17.59 -11.99
N ARG A 352 1.64 -17.04 -11.13
CA ARG A 352 1.23 -16.07 -10.12
C ARG A 352 1.98 -14.76 -10.34
N TYR A 353 1.35 -13.65 -10.00
CA TYR A 353 1.95 -12.33 -9.92
C TYR A 353 1.70 -11.75 -8.53
N SER A 354 2.66 -10.99 -8.01
CA SER A 354 2.36 -10.04 -6.95
C SER A 354 2.17 -8.66 -7.57
N MET A 355 1.13 -7.98 -7.12
CA MET A 355 0.69 -6.69 -7.61
C MET A 355 0.51 -5.77 -6.42
N PHE A 356 0.93 -4.52 -6.55
CA PHE A 356 0.93 -3.58 -5.44
C PHE A 356 0.39 -2.24 -5.89
N ALA A 357 -0.58 -1.70 -5.14
CA ALA A 357 -1.32 -0.50 -5.48
C ALA A 357 -1.28 0.51 -4.33
N SER A 358 -0.98 1.79 -4.62
CA SER A 358 -1.04 2.86 -3.62
C SER A 358 -2.50 3.11 -3.20
N VAL A 359 -2.79 3.02 -1.90
CA VAL A 359 -4.10 3.34 -1.33
C VAL A 359 -4.50 4.77 -1.66
N GLY A 360 -3.58 5.74 -1.60
CA GLY A 360 -3.88 7.13 -1.98
C GLY A 360 -4.39 7.24 -3.42
N ALA A 361 -3.79 6.47 -4.34
CA ALA A 361 -4.23 6.43 -5.73
C ALA A 361 -5.55 5.67 -5.95
N LEU A 362 -5.80 4.60 -5.18
CA LEU A 362 -7.10 3.90 -5.20
C LEU A 362 -8.22 4.79 -4.63
N LEU A 363 -7.90 5.61 -3.63
CA LEU A 363 -8.84 6.55 -3.01
C LEU A 363 -9.08 7.77 -3.87
N SER A 364 -8.08 8.38 -4.52
CA SER A 364 -8.32 9.51 -5.43
C SER A 364 -9.26 9.11 -6.57
N VAL A 365 -9.06 7.91 -7.11
CA VAL A 365 -9.99 7.25 -8.05
C VAL A 365 -11.39 7.08 -7.43
N ALA A 366 -11.52 6.62 -6.19
CA ALA A 366 -12.83 6.47 -5.53
C ALA A 366 -13.59 7.79 -5.29
N HIS A 367 -12.88 8.89 -5.01
CA HIS A 367 -13.50 10.21 -4.78
C HIS A 367 -14.06 10.85 -6.05
N SER A 368 -13.61 10.43 -7.24
CA SER A 368 -14.07 10.96 -8.53
C SER A 368 -15.53 10.61 -8.90
N GLY A 369 -16.25 9.85 -8.05
CA GLY A 369 -17.67 9.52 -8.23
C GLY A 369 -17.97 8.41 -9.25
N PHE A 370 -16.95 7.90 -9.93
CA PHE A 370 -17.09 6.79 -10.89
C PHE A 370 -17.32 5.47 -10.17
N ARG A 371 -18.47 4.84 -10.43
CA ARG A 371 -18.79 3.53 -9.84
C ARG A 371 -17.89 2.42 -10.39
N LEU A 372 -17.67 2.33 -11.70
CA LEU A 372 -16.79 1.34 -12.32
C LEU A 372 -15.58 2.05 -12.92
N VAL A 373 -14.38 1.59 -12.55
CA VAL A 373 -13.13 2.16 -13.04
C VAL A 373 -12.34 1.07 -13.76
N HIS A 374 -11.97 1.34 -15.01
CA HIS A 374 -11.30 0.35 -15.85
C HIS A 374 -9.81 0.29 -15.52
N TRP A 375 -9.21 -0.86 -15.77
CA TRP A 375 -7.77 -1.08 -15.56
C TRP A 375 -6.88 0.01 -16.18
N ALA A 376 -7.28 0.60 -17.31
CA ALA A 376 -6.52 1.67 -17.96
C ALA A 376 -6.38 2.93 -17.06
N ASP A 377 -7.37 3.21 -16.22
CA ASP A 377 -7.51 4.47 -15.48
C ASP A 377 -6.86 4.40 -14.08
N TRP A 378 -6.81 3.21 -13.47
CA TRP A 378 -6.22 3.00 -12.14
C TRP A 378 -5.00 2.06 -12.12
N GLY A 379 -4.74 1.33 -13.20
CA GLY A 379 -3.73 0.26 -13.22
C GLY A 379 -2.31 0.73 -13.51
N PRO A 380 -1.93 1.03 -14.77
CA PRO A 380 -0.53 1.21 -15.15
C PRO A 380 0.23 2.29 -14.38
N ALA A 381 -0.40 3.42 -14.04
CA ALA A 381 0.26 4.46 -13.26
C ALA A 381 0.40 4.06 -11.78
N CYS A 382 -0.65 3.47 -11.21
CA CYS A 382 -0.80 3.32 -9.76
C CYS A 382 -0.40 1.94 -9.23
N THR A 383 0.06 1.04 -10.11
CA THR A 383 0.37 -0.34 -9.74
C THR A 383 1.68 -0.86 -10.33
N ARG A 384 2.34 -1.76 -9.59
CA ARG A 384 3.50 -2.52 -10.02
C ARG A 384 3.12 -4.01 -10.06
N ILE A 385 3.54 -4.76 -11.08
CA ILE A 385 3.27 -6.19 -11.23
C ILE A 385 4.61 -6.94 -11.37
N HIS A 386 4.82 -7.96 -10.53
CA HIS A 386 6.04 -8.77 -10.47
C HIS A 386 5.70 -10.26 -10.64
N PRO A 387 6.38 -11.02 -11.54
CA PRO A 387 6.17 -12.46 -11.69
C PRO A 387 6.65 -13.22 -10.44
N LEU A 388 5.79 -14.08 -9.90
CA LEU A 388 6.14 -15.00 -8.82
C LEU A 388 6.77 -16.26 -9.42
N GLY A 389 8.05 -16.15 -9.77
CA GLY A 389 8.87 -17.21 -10.37
C GLY A 389 10.32 -17.23 -9.89
N GLY A 390 10.63 -16.52 -8.80
CA GLY A 390 11.96 -16.38 -8.24
C GLY A 390 11.94 -15.58 -6.93
N ILE A 391 13.11 -15.45 -6.32
CA ILE A 391 13.37 -14.78 -5.05
C ILE A 391 12.65 -13.41 -4.97
N PHE A 392 11.86 -13.20 -3.91
CA PHE A 392 10.83 -12.16 -3.89
C PHE A 392 11.35 -10.77 -3.48
N PRO A 393 11.11 -9.72 -4.28
CA PRO A 393 10.83 -8.40 -3.75
C PRO A 393 9.31 -8.28 -3.52
N LYS A 394 8.85 -8.30 -2.26
CA LYS A 394 7.64 -7.49 -1.96
C LYS A 394 8.09 -6.03 -1.94
N PRO A 395 7.31 -5.10 -2.50
CA PRO A 395 7.63 -3.70 -2.46
C PRO A 395 7.39 -3.14 -1.08
N ALA A 396 7.85 -1.91 -0.97
CA ALA A 396 8.76 -1.56 0.07
C ALA A 396 8.26 -0.25 0.69
N GLY A 397 6.99 -0.24 1.10
CA GLY A 397 6.27 0.89 1.67
C GLY A 397 5.44 1.70 0.67
N PRO A 398 4.84 2.83 1.08
CA PRO A 398 3.72 3.44 0.37
C PRO A 398 4.06 4.54 -0.64
N PHE A 399 5.30 5.02 -0.69
CA PHE A 399 5.72 6.17 -1.52
C PHE A 399 6.17 5.79 -2.93
N TRP A 400 5.45 4.87 -3.56
CA TRP A 400 5.60 4.65 -5.00
C TRP A 400 4.98 5.83 -5.72
N ILE A 401 5.80 6.83 -6.06
CA ILE A 401 5.35 7.95 -6.89
C ILE A 401 4.94 7.39 -8.26
N THR A 402 3.64 7.15 -8.38
CA THR A 402 2.94 7.23 -9.65
C THR A 402 3.25 8.63 -10.17
N SER A 403 3.77 8.74 -11.38
CA SER A 403 3.98 10.05 -12.00
C SER A 403 2.62 10.73 -12.17
N TYR A 404 2.20 11.54 -11.19
CA TYR A 404 1.03 12.42 -11.25
C TYR A 404 1.26 13.63 -12.17
N ALA A 405 2.06 13.45 -13.23
CA ALA A 405 1.81 14.18 -14.46
C ALA A 405 0.33 13.94 -14.82
N PRO A 406 -0.42 14.98 -15.18
CA PRO A 406 -1.87 14.91 -15.27
C PRO A 406 -2.33 13.80 -16.21
N LEU A 407 -3.57 13.37 -15.98
CA LEU A 407 -4.29 12.31 -16.67
C LEU A 407 -4.39 12.56 -18.19
N VAL A 408 -3.28 12.37 -18.90
CA VAL A 408 -3.09 12.55 -20.34
C VAL A 408 -2.44 11.28 -20.86
N VAL A 409 -3.26 10.27 -21.06
CA VAL A 409 -2.97 9.24 -22.05
C VAL A 409 -2.95 9.95 -23.42
N ARG A 410 -1.74 10.29 -23.87
CA ARG A 410 -1.38 10.60 -25.27
C ARG A 410 -2.08 11.80 -25.93
N ASP A 411 -1.41 12.96 -25.87
CA ASP A 411 -1.41 13.83 -27.06
C ASP A 411 -0.02 14.40 -27.42
N TYR A 412 0.87 14.61 -26.45
CA TYR A 412 2.24 15.08 -26.75
C TYR A 412 3.05 14.07 -27.59
N ASP A 413 2.99 12.78 -27.24
CA ASP A 413 3.58 11.70 -28.06
C ASP A 413 2.80 11.47 -29.37
N SER A 414 1.50 11.76 -29.42
CA SER A 414 0.69 11.70 -30.64
C SER A 414 1.13 12.75 -31.66
N LEU A 415 1.37 13.97 -31.21
CA LEU A 415 1.87 15.09 -32.03
C LEU A 415 3.34 14.87 -32.41
N ARG A 416 4.20 14.41 -31.50
CA ARG A 416 5.60 14.09 -31.81
C ARG A 416 5.73 12.91 -32.78
N ALA A 417 4.91 11.86 -32.63
CA ALA A 417 4.86 10.75 -33.59
C ALA A 417 4.34 11.22 -34.95
N ARG A 418 3.31 12.07 -35.02
CA ARG A 418 2.84 12.66 -36.29
C ARG A 418 3.90 13.56 -36.94
N HIS A 419 4.68 14.31 -36.17
CA HIS A 419 5.77 15.14 -36.68
C HIS A 419 6.91 14.28 -37.26
N ILE A 420 7.39 13.30 -36.50
CA ILE A 420 8.46 12.37 -36.92
C ILE A 420 8.00 11.51 -38.10
N GLN A 421 6.72 11.09 -38.16
CA GLN A 421 6.17 10.32 -39.28
C GLN A 421 5.91 11.19 -40.53
N LYS A 422 5.85 12.51 -40.39
CA LYS A 422 5.80 13.47 -41.51
C LYS A 422 7.20 13.75 -42.07
N GLU A 423 8.23 13.74 -41.23
CA GLU A 423 9.65 13.86 -41.65
C GLU A 423 10.21 12.55 -42.22
N ASN A 424 9.95 11.42 -41.57
CA ASN A 424 10.46 10.10 -41.99
C ASN A 424 9.79 9.53 -43.26
N LYS A 425 8.82 10.23 -43.86
CA LYS A 425 8.35 9.94 -45.22
C LYS A 425 9.33 10.38 -46.32
N SER A 426 10.46 11.00 -45.97
CA SER A 426 11.45 11.52 -46.92
C SER A 426 12.73 10.68 -47.09
N MET A 427 12.91 9.55 -46.39
CA MET A 427 14.08 8.68 -46.58
C MET A 427 13.68 7.21 -46.76
N SER A 428 13.85 6.71 -47.98
CA SER A 428 13.66 5.31 -48.36
C SER A 428 15.01 4.57 -48.45
N SER A 429 14.91 3.24 -48.42
CA SER A 429 15.97 2.24 -48.65
C SER A 429 16.99 1.98 -47.52
N ILE A 430 16.98 0.73 -47.01
CA ILE A 430 18.11 -0.24 -46.95
C ILE A 430 17.54 -1.57 -46.37
N PRO A 431 18.01 -2.76 -46.81
CA PRO A 431 17.21 -4.00 -46.70
C PRO A 431 17.48 -4.88 -45.45
N SER A 432 16.67 -5.94 -45.33
CA SER A 432 16.55 -6.88 -44.22
C SER A 432 17.68 -7.89 -44.04
N ALA A 433 17.85 -8.40 -42.81
CA ALA A 433 18.60 -9.62 -42.48
C ALA A 433 17.71 -10.66 -41.77
N ASN A 434 18.00 -11.95 -41.95
CA ASN A 434 17.13 -13.07 -41.59
C ASN A 434 17.41 -13.71 -40.21
N SER A 435 16.33 -14.23 -39.61
CA SER A 435 16.25 -15.43 -38.76
C SER A 435 17.17 -15.63 -37.54
N LEU A 436 16.55 -15.90 -36.39
CA LEU A 436 16.50 -17.28 -35.86
C LEU A 436 15.23 -17.47 -34.98
N GLY A 437 14.73 -18.71 -34.89
CA GLY A 437 13.39 -18.99 -34.33
C GLY A 437 13.31 -19.12 -32.81
N SER A 438 12.12 -18.90 -32.27
CA SER A 438 11.68 -19.47 -30.98
C SER A 438 10.19 -19.83 -31.05
N THR A 439 9.78 -20.84 -30.28
CA THR A 439 8.41 -21.36 -30.25
C THR A 439 7.45 -20.37 -29.60
N SER A 440 6.67 -19.67 -30.43
CA SER A 440 5.70 -18.66 -30.02
C SER A 440 4.33 -19.25 -29.65
N THR A 441 3.97 -19.25 -28.37
CA THR A 441 2.57 -19.41 -27.94
C THR A 441 1.78 -18.12 -28.24
N GLN A 442 0.94 -18.14 -29.27
CA GLN A 442 0.11 -16.97 -29.62
C GLN A 442 -1.04 -16.76 -28.61
N LEU A 443 -1.15 -15.51 -28.15
CA LEU A 443 -2.28 -14.97 -27.40
C LEU A 443 -2.79 -13.73 -28.14
N PHE A 444 -4.11 -13.62 -28.31
CA PHE A 444 -4.75 -12.53 -29.05
C PHE A 444 -5.54 -11.60 -28.13
N GLY A 445 -5.34 -10.30 -28.34
CA GLY A 445 -6.10 -9.20 -27.76
C GLY A 445 -5.58 -7.90 -28.36
N GLU A 446 -6.47 -6.99 -28.78
CA GLU A 446 -6.15 -5.87 -29.68
C GLU A 446 -5.20 -4.79 -29.11
N HIS A 447 -4.71 -4.97 -27.89
CA HIS A 447 -3.78 -4.07 -27.21
C HIS A 447 -2.46 -4.75 -26.77
N TRP A 448 -2.22 -6.00 -27.19
CA TRP A 448 -1.00 -6.76 -26.86
C TRP A 448 -0.32 -7.28 -28.13
N VAL A 449 0.75 -6.62 -28.55
CA VAL A 449 1.56 -7.03 -29.72
C VAL A 449 2.91 -7.57 -29.27
N GLY A 450 3.14 -8.87 -29.49
CA GLY A 450 4.47 -9.45 -29.66
C GLY A 450 5.41 -9.44 -28.43
N GLY A 451 5.08 -10.20 -27.38
CA GLY A 451 6.07 -10.76 -26.45
C GLY A 451 6.86 -9.80 -25.54
N LYS A 452 6.67 -8.48 -25.66
CA LYS A 452 7.20 -7.50 -24.70
C LYS A 452 6.11 -6.48 -24.39
N VAL A 453 5.73 -6.39 -23.11
CA VAL A 453 5.10 -5.16 -22.64
C VAL A 453 6.19 -4.09 -22.68
N LYS A 454 6.14 -3.21 -23.69
CA LYS A 454 6.83 -1.92 -23.61
C LYS A 454 6.07 -1.07 -22.59
N THR A 455 6.26 -1.35 -21.30
CA THR A 455 5.99 -0.35 -20.29
C THR A 455 6.99 0.78 -20.52
N HIS A 456 6.50 1.98 -20.83
CA HIS A 456 7.32 3.18 -20.71
C HIS A 456 7.58 3.54 -19.23
N LEU A 457 6.87 2.87 -18.31
CA LEU A 457 7.25 2.78 -16.89
C LEU A 457 8.61 2.09 -16.79
N PRO A 458 9.60 2.68 -16.09
CA PRO A 458 10.88 2.05 -15.90
C PRO A 458 10.70 0.78 -15.04
N PHE A 459 11.00 -0.37 -15.64
CA PHE A 459 11.42 -1.56 -14.89
C PHE A 459 12.77 -1.23 -14.26
N ARG A 460 12.82 -1.20 -12.94
CA ARG A 460 14.06 -1.02 -12.17
C ARG A 460 14.31 -2.31 -11.42
N GLU A 461 15.49 -2.88 -11.60
CA GLU A 461 15.95 -3.98 -10.76
C GLU A 461 16.19 -3.47 -9.34
N PHE A 462 15.78 -4.27 -8.35
CA PHE A 462 15.95 -3.94 -6.95
C PHE A 462 17.38 -4.27 -6.52
N MET A 463 18.28 -3.29 -6.66
CA MET A 463 19.69 -3.40 -6.31
C MET A 463 19.92 -3.03 -4.83
N ALA A 464 19.70 -3.99 -3.94
CA ALA A 464 19.96 -3.86 -2.51
C ALA A 464 21.47 -3.85 -2.20
N GLY A 465 22.17 -2.75 -2.48
CA GLY A 465 23.54 -2.49 -2.01
C GLY A 465 24.60 -3.52 -2.43
N GLY A 466 24.39 -4.29 -3.50
CA GLY A 466 25.29 -5.38 -3.91
C GLY A 466 25.10 -6.69 -3.13
N LEU A 467 24.11 -6.80 -2.24
CA LEU A 467 23.77 -8.06 -1.57
C LEU A 467 23.08 -9.02 -2.56
N PHE A 468 23.84 -10.01 -3.05
CA PHE A 468 23.28 -11.19 -3.70
C PHE A 468 22.58 -12.07 -2.65
N LEU A 469 21.35 -11.71 -2.28
CA LEU A 469 20.52 -12.49 -1.37
C LEU A 469 20.03 -13.77 -2.08
N THR A 470 20.80 -14.84 -1.96
CA THR A 470 20.57 -16.12 -2.66
C THR A 470 19.26 -16.82 -2.28
N ARG A 471 18.61 -16.43 -1.17
CA ARG A 471 17.25 -16.89 -0.77
C ARG A 471 16.49 -15.84 0.07
N VAL A 472 15.96 -14.78 -0.55
CA VAL A 472 14.89 -13.97 0.12
C VAL A 472 13.62 -14.82 0.26
N VAL A 473 13.18 -15.00 1.50
CA VAL A 473 11.96 -15.74 1.87
C VAL A 473 10.74 -14.83 1.83
N GLN A 474 10.88 -13.62 2.37
CA GLN A 474 9.80 -12.66 2.50
C GLN A 474 10.42 -11.25 2.51
N VAL A 475 9.78 -10.27 1.88
CA VAL A 475 10.00 -8.85 2.24
C VAL A 475 8.75 -8.39 2.97
N VAL A 476 8.91 -7.60 4.02
CA VAL A 476 7.81 -6.89 4.68
C VAL A 476 8.10 -5.40 4.66
N ALA A 477 7.07 -4.57 4.58
CA ALA A 477 7.23 -3.12 4.55
C ALA A 477 6.04 -2.41 5.18
N ASP A 478 6.29 -1.30 5.88
CA ASP A 478 5.26 -0.36 6.33
C ASP A 478 5.51 1.06 5.80
N ARG A 479 5.03 2.06 6.52
CA ARG A 479 5.15 3.48 6.17
C ARG A 479 6.59 3.99 6.19
N GLU A 480 7.44 3.42 7.02
CA GLU A 480 8.75 3.98 7.36
C GLU A 480 9.88 2.95 7.16
N TRP A 481 9.56 1.66 7.23
CA TRP A 481 10.53 0.57 7.23
C TRP A 481 10.34 -0.41 6.06
N ILE A 482 11.47 -0.94 5.59
CA ILE A 482 11.54 -2.07 4.66
C ILE A 482 12.41 -3.12 5.31
N VAL A 483 11.88 -4.33 5.53
CA VAL A 483 12.60 -5.46 6.12
C VAL A 483 12.61 -6.60 5.11
N VAL A 484 13.79 -6.90 4.57
CA VAL A 484 14.05 -8.04 3.70
C VAL A 484 14.45 -9.23 4.56
N ILE A 485 13.65 -10.30 4.53
CA ILE A 485 13.83 -11.53 5.29
C ILE A 485 14.35 -12.59 4.34
N SER A 486 15.55 -13.09 4.61
CA SER A 486 16.19 -14.13 3.82
C SER A 486 16.57 -15.31 4.70
N THR A 487 16.92 -16.44 4.09
CA THR A 487 17.57 -17.57 4.76
C THR A 487 18.95 -17.78 4.17
N ASP A 488 19.95 -18.08 5.00
CA ASP A 488 21.24 -18.52 4.47
C ASP A 488 21.27 -20.03 4.14
N GLU A 489 22.46 -20.54 3.85
CA GLU A 489 22.69 -21.94 3.47
C GLU A 489 22.40 -22.92 4.61
N LYS A 490 22.52 -22.48 5.87
CA LYS A 490 22.16 -23.27 7.07
C LYS A 490 20.65 -23.22 7.36
N GLY A 491 19.92 -22.34 6.67
CA GLY A 491 18.52 -22.06 6.90
C GLY A 491 18.26 -20.96 7.93
N GLU A 492 19.31 -20.41 8.59
CA GLU A 492 19.14 -19.33 9.57
C GLU A 492 18.50 -18.11 8.88
N GLN A 493 17.47 -17.55 9.51
CA GLN A 493 16.79 -16.38 8.95
C GLN A 493 17.56 -15.11 9.29
N ASN A 494 17.85 -14.34 8.24
CA ASN A 494 18.61 -13.11 8.28
C ASN A 494 17.69 -11.96 7.86
N PHE A 495 17.50 -11.03 8.78
CA PHE A 495 16.65 -9.85 8.64
C PHE A 495 17.53 -8.68 8.27
N TYR A 496 17.28 -8.10 7.09
CA TYR A 496 17.96 -6.95 6.55
C TYR A 496 16.94 -5.83 6.47
N TYR A 497 16.92 -4.93 7.45
CA TYR A 497 16.02 -3.79 7.43
C TYR A 497 16.75 -2.48 7.23
N GLY A 498 16.12 -1.61 6.45
CA GLY A 498 16.61 -0.28 6.13
C GLY A 498 15.47 0.71 6.02
N VAL A 499 15.83 1.97 6.17
CA VAL A 499 14.98 3.13 5.89
C VAL A 499 15.33 3.63 4.49
N PRO A 500 14.36 4.08 3.67
CA PRO A 500 14.65 4.96 2.55
C PRO A 500 15.17 6.32 3.06
N CYS A 501 16.50 6.50 3.01
CA CYS A 501 17.21 7.71 3.44
C CYS A 501 17.43 8.69 2.27
#